data_AF-A0A2V9V5T4-F1
#
_entry.id   AF-A0A2V9V5T4-F1
#
_cell.length_a   1.000
_cell.length_b   1.000
_cell.length_c   1.000
_cell.angle_alpha   90.00
_cell.angle_beta   90.00
_cell.angle_gamma   90.00
#
_symmetry.space_group_name_H-M   'P 1'
#
loop_
_entity.id
_entity.type
_entity.pdbx_description
1 polymer ?
#
loop_
_entity_poly.entity_id
_entity_poly.type
_entity_poly.pdbx_seq_one_letter_code
_entity_poly.pdbx_strand_id
1 'polypeptide(L)'
;LCAKAVSGEVAMLCEHYKEALIEAASSGVAPPGDLRAHLDGCAACRAAFEQEQALFASIDGGLRVTANADVPASLLPRIRARLDAEPASWLLAQKWAYSGAILAGVLSVAAVLVLRSHQNVSSPQLTNSQPPSVVLAGIPAPPAIPATSHRAPPRASAVSKEIDATSPRALLGAEILVPEEERMAFAQFLAHASLAPVSISVGAVLAPKAPQEFVQISPMEIASLKLDPIKKEDSQKTDF
;
A
#
# COMPACT_ATOMS: atom_id res chain seq x y z
N LEU A 1 28.42 25.27 -14.14
CA LEU A 1 29.42 25.70 -13.13
C LEU A 1 28.70 26.60 -12.14
N CYS A 2 28.43 26.13 -10.91
CA CYS A 2 28.04 27.01 -9.81
C CYS A 2 29.06 28.15 -9.77
N ALA A 3 28.61 29.40 -9.61
CA ALA A 3 29.51 30.49 -9.33
C ALA A 3 30.46 30.01 -8.24
N LYS A 4 31.76 30.05 -8.54
CA LYS A 4 32.86 29.52 -7.74
C LYS A 4 32.92 30.30 -6.42
N ALA A 5 31.94 30.07 -5.55
CA ALA A 5 31.89 30.58 -4.20
C ALA A 5 32.79 29.67 -3.38
N VAL A 6 33.87 30.26 -2.89
CA VAL A 6 34.94 29.66 -2.10
C VAL A 6 34.48 29.29 -0.68
N SER A 7 33.21 28.93 -0.49
CA SER A 7 32.68 28.56 0.82
C SER A 7 31.76 27.34 0.70
N GLY A 8 32.15 26.24 1.35
CA GLY A 8 31.44 24.96 1.35
C GLY A 8 30.00 25.02 1.86
N GLU A 9 29.59 26.13 2.49
CA GLU A 9 28.21 26.33 2.97
C GLU A 9 27.17 26.35 1.84
N VAL A 10 27.49 26.91 0.67
CA VAL A 10 26.52 26.97 -0.46
C VAL A 10 26.30 25.59 -1.08
N ALA A 11 27.32 24.72 -1.06
CA ALA A 11 27.18 23.34 -1.52
C ALA A 11 26.28 22.52 -0.59
N MET A 12 26.38 22.72 0.74
CA MET A 12 25.52 22.03 1.71
C MET A 12 24.04 22.44 1.62
N LEU A 13 23.75 23.70 1.24
CA LEU A 13 22.38 24.16 1.06
C LEU A 13 21.68 23.49 -0.13
N CYS A 14 22.41 23.10 -1.18
CA CYS A 14 21.81 22.45 -2.35
C CYS A 14 21.33 21.03 -2.03
N GLU A 15 22.07 20.28 -1.20
CA GLU A 15 21.68 18.93 -0.77
C GLU A 15 20.36 18.92 0.01
N HIS A 16 20.07 19.98 0.78
CA HIS A 16 18.80 20.10 1.50
C HIS A 16 17.57 20.13 0.57
N TYR A 17 17.73 20.68 -0.64
CA TYR A 17 16.64 20.81 -1.62
C TYR A 17 16.55 19.63 -2.59
N LYS A 18 17.46 18.66 -2.53
CA LYS A 18 17.55 17.57 -3.51
C LYS A 18 16.28 16.73 -3.59
N GLU A 19 15.79 16.25 -2.45
CA GLU A 19 14.57 15.42 -2.41
C GLU A 19 13.33 16.21 -2.87
N ALA A 20 13.20 17.45 -2.43
CA ALA A 20 12.11 18.33 -2.83
C ALA A 20 12.14 18.66 -4.34
N LEU A 21 13.33 18.74 -4.93
CA LEU A 21 13.54 18.96 -6.36
C LEU A 21 13.11 17.73 -7.17
N ILE A 22 13.51 16.52 -6.74
CA ILE A 22 13.10 15.26 -7.38
C ILE A 22 11.59 15.08 -7.27
N GLU A 23 11.00 15.29 -6.09
CA GLU A 23 9.55 15.17 -5.86
C GLU A 23 8.75 16.18 -6.71
N ALA A 24 9.21 17.43 -6.78
CA ALA A 24 8.58 18.44 -7.63
C ALA A 24 8.71 18.07 -9.12
N ALA A 25 9.85 17.51 -9.54
CA ALA A 25 10.07 17.08 -10.92
C ALA A 25 9.18 15.88 -11.29
N SER A 26 9.03 14.90 -10.40
CA SER A 26 8.22 13.69 -10.64
C SER A 26 6.73 13.95 -10.59
N SER A 27 6.27 14.88 -9.74
CA SER A 27 4.84 15.18 -9.59
C SER A 27 4.29 16.08 -10.70
N GLY A 28 5.16 16.83 -11.40
CA GLY A 28 4.75 17.86 -12.35
C GLY A 28 4.03 19.05 -11.69
N VAL A 29 4.01 19.13 -10.36
CA VAL A 29 3.40 20.23 -9.61
C VAL A 29 4.42 21.37 -9.47
N ALA A 30 3.93 22.61 -9.44
CA ALA A 30 4.79 23.76 -9.24
C ALA A 30 5.54 23.65 -7.89
N PRO A 31 6.86 23.91 -7.84
CA PRO A 31 7.66 23.74 -6.63
C PRO A 31 7.18 24.66 -5.49
N PRO A 32 7.35 24.26 -4.22
CA PRO A 32 7.02 25.10 -3.07
C PRO A 32 7.82 26.41 -3.08
N GLY A 33 7.31 27.44 -2.38
CA GLY A 33 7.85 28.80 -2.43
C GLY A 33 9.36 28.91 -2.21
N ASP A 34 9.88 28.24 -1.18
CA ASP A 34 11.30 28.26 -0.82
C ASP A 34 12.17 27.59 -1.90
N LEU A 35 11.72 26.46 -2.44
CA LEU A 35 12.42 25.78 -3.53
C LEU A 35 12.39 26.64 -4.81
N ARG A 36 11.28 27.30 -5.12
CA ARG A 36 11.19 28.23 -6.26
C ARG A 36 12.20 29.38 -6.11
N ALA A 37 12.25 30.01 -4.94
CA ALA A 37 13.22 31.07 -4.66
C ALA A 37 14.67 30.58 -4.78
N HIS A 38 14.94 29.34 -4.36
CA HIS A 38 16.26 28.72 -4.55
C HIS A 38 16.58 28.47 -6.04
N LEU A 39 15.63 27.94 -6.83
CA LEU A 39 15.79 27.72 -8.27
C LEU A 39 15.99 29.04 -9.03
N ASP A 40 15.42 30.15 -8.55
CA ASP A 40 15.64 31.49 -9.11
C ASP A 40 17.07 31.99 -8.84
N GLY A 41 17.64 31.67 -7.67
CA GLY A 41 18.99 32.06 -7.27
C GLY A 41 20.12 31.11 -7.69
N CYS A 42 19.82 29.83 -7.96
CA CYS A 42 20.82 28.79 -8.20
C CYS A 42 20.67 28.14 -9.59
N ALA A 43 21.50 28.57 -10.55
CA ALA A 43 21.49 28.06 -11.92
C ALA A 43 21.79 26.55 -12.03
N ALA A 44 22.59 25.99 -11.11
CA ALA A 44 22.89 24.56 -11.12
C ALA A 44 21.70 23.71 -10.70
N CYS A 45 21.01 24.09 -9.61
CA CYS A 45 19.79 23.41 -9.18
C CYS A 45 18.67 23.55 -10.22
N ARG A 46 18.59 24.69 -10.92
CA ARG A 46 17.66 24.86 -12.04
C ARG A 46 17.95 23.89 -13.18
N ALA A 47 19.20 23.78 -13.63
CA ALA A 47 19.59 22.85 -14.67
C ALA A 47 19.33 21.39 -14.27
N ALA A 48 19.60 21.02 -13.01
CA ALA A 48 19.27 19.70 -12.47
C ALA A 48 17.76 19.45 -12.46
N PHE A 49 16.95 20.43 -12.05
CA PHE A 49 15.49 20.32 -12.05
C PHE A 49 14.91 20.13 -13.46
N GLU A 50 15.41 20.90 -14.44
CA GLU A 50 15.02 20.73 -15.85
C GLU A 50 15.43 19.35 -16.38
N GLN A 51 16.60 18.84 -15.99
CA GLN A 51 17.06 17.50 -16.36
C GLN A 51 16.18 16.40 -15.77
N GLU A 52 15.83 16.49 -14.48
CA GLU A 52 14.92 15.55 -13.83
C GLU A 52 13.52 15.58 -14.47
N GLN A 53 12.98 16.77 -14.76
CA GLN A 53 11.69 16.89 -15.47
C GLN A 53 11.74 16.24 -16.86
N ALA A 54 12.81 16.47 -17.61
CA ALA A 54 12.98 15.85 -18.93
C ALA A 54 13.07 14.31 -18.81
N LEU A 55 13.72 13.80 -17.77
CA LEU A 55 13.80 12.37 -17.49
C LEU A 55 12.40 11.79 -17.21
N PHE A 56 11.64 12.36 -16.28
CA PHE A 56 10.29 11.88 -15.98
C PHE A 56 9.35 11.98 -17.18
N ALA A 57 9.40 13.07 -17.94
CA ALA A 57 8.62 13.22 -19.17
C ALA A 57 8.98 12.14 -20.21
N SER A 58 10.24 11.72 -20.30
CA SER A 58 10.66 10.63 -21.21
C SER A 58 10.12 9.26 -20.77
N ILE A 59 10.09 8.99 -19.46
CA ILE A 59 9.55 7.76 -18.88
C ILE A 59 8.04 7.70 -19.14
N ASP A 60 7.33 8.78 -18.84
CA ASP A 60 5.88 8.88 -19.07
C ASP A 60 5.54 8.76 -20.56
N GLY A 61 6.34 9.37 -21.44
CA GLY A 61 6.22 9.22 -22.88
C GLY A 61 6.35 7.76 -23.32
N GLY A 62 7.37 7.04 -22.82
CA GLY A 62 7.57 5.62 -23.11
C GLY A 62 6.43 4.75 -22.58
N LEU A 63 5.96 5.00 -21.36
CA LEU A 63 4.82 4.30 -20.78
C LEU A 63 3.55 4.56 -21.59
N ARG A 64 3.32 5.80 -22.03
CA ARG A 64 2.16 6.13 -22.86
C ARG A 64 2.21 5.44 -24.22
N VAL A 65 3.37 5.39 -24.87
CA VAL A 65 3.54 4.68 -26.15
C VAL A 65 3.29 3.18 -26.00
N THR A 66 3.80 2.57 -24.94
CA THR A 66 3.63 1.13 -24.69
C THR A 66 2.22 0.76 -24.22
N ALA A 67 1.62 1.55 -23.35
CA ALA A 67 0.27 1.31 -22.83
C ALA A 67 -0.83 1.59 -23.89
N ASN A 68 -0.58 2.50 -24.82
CA ASN A 68 -1.49 2.80 -25.93
C ASN A 68 -1.04 2.15 -27.25
N ALA A 69 -0.11 1.19 -27.21
CA ALA A 69 0.23 0.42 -28.39
C ALA A 69 -1.01 -0.35 -28.88
N ASP A 70 -1.20 -0.41 -30.19
CA ASP A 70 -2.32 -1.14 -30.77
C ASP A 70 -2.36 -2.57 -30.25
N VAL A 71 -3.45 -2.90 -29.57
CA VAL A 71 -3.66 -4.26 -29.04
C VAL A 71 -3.78 -5.19 -30.25
N PRO A 72 -2.94 -6.24 -30.36
CA PRO A 72 -2.96 -7.10 -31.53
C PRO A 72 -4.32 -7.78 -31.64
N ALA A 73 -4.91 -7.80 -32.84
CA ALA A 73 -6.25 -8.36 -33.07
C ALA A 73 -6.38 -9.83 -32.64
N SER A 74 -5.26 -10.55 -32.51
CA SER A 74 -5.19 -11.93 -32.02
C SER A 74 -5.30 -12.09 -30.51
N LEU A 75 -5.19 -11.01 -29.71
CA LEU A 75 -5.17 -11.08 -28.26
C LEU A 75 -6.50 -11.58 -27.69
N LEU A 76 -7.62 -10.98 -28.12
CA LEU A 76 -8.95 -11.40 -27.64
C LEU A 76 -9.29 -12.85 -28.01
N PRO A 77 -9.09 -13.32 -29.27
CA PRO A 77 -9.26 -14.73 -29.61
C PRO A 77 -8.39 -15.66 -28.76
N ARG A 78 -7.12 -15.30 -28.50
CA ARG A 78 -6.21 -16.12 -27.70
C ARG A 78 -6.64 -16.20 -26.23
N ILE A 79 -7.08 -15.08 -25.64
CA ILE A 79 -7.60 -15.06 -24.27
C ILE A 79 -8.85 -15.92 -24.16
N ARG A 80 -9.80 -15.82 -25.11
CA ARG A 80 -11.00 -16.67 -25.13
C ARG A 80 -10.62 -18.15 -25.26
N ALA A 81 -9.75 -18.49 -26.20
CA ALA A 81 -9.29 -19.86 -26.37
C ALA A 81 -8.59 -20.41 -25.11
N ARG A 82 -7.85 -19.57 -24.36
CA ARG A 82 -7.26 -19.96 -23.07
C ARG A 82 -8.32 -20.16 -21.99
N LEU A 83 -9.31 -19.26 -21.88
CA LEU A 83 -10.41 -19.39 -20.93
C LEU A 83 -11.27 -20.63 -21.21
N ASP A 84 -11.48 -20.97 -22.47
CA ASP A 84 -12.23 -22.17 -22.87
C ASP A 84 -11.42 -23.45 -22.65
N ALA A 85 -10.09 -23.37 -22.75
CA ALA A 85 -9.18 -24.49 -22.48
C ALA A 85 -8.88 -24.68 -20.99
N GLU A 86 -9.13 -23.66 -20.16
CA GLU A 86 -8.99 -23.75 -18.70
C GLU A 86 -10.08 -24.71 -18.17
N PRO A 87 -9.71 -25.85 -17.56
CA PRO A 87 -10.71 -26.81 -17.11
C PRO A 87 -11.57 -26.16 -16.02
N ALA A 88 -12.88 -26.07 -16.27
CA ALA A 88 -13.87 -25.51 -15.35
C ALA A 88 -13.85 -26.15 -13.95
N SER A 89 -13.17 -27.29 -13.79
CA SER A 89 -12.93 -27.95 -12.51
C SER A 89 -12.19 -27.08 -11.51
N TRP A 90 -11.30 -26.16 -11.93
CA TRP A 90 -10.60 -25.28 -10.97
C TRP A 90 -11.55 -24.28 -10.31
N LEU A 91 -12.44 -23.65 -11.09
CA LEU A 91 -13.45 -22.72 -10.57
C LEU A 91 -14.50 -23.42 -9.72
N LEU A 92 -14.90 -24.64 -10.10
CA LEU A 92 -15.79 -25.47 -9.29
C LEU A 92 -15.11 -25.87 -7.97
N ALA A 93 -13.89 -26.38 -8.00
CA ALA A 93 -13.13 -26.75 -6.80
C ALA A 93 -12.94 -25.55 -5.86
N GLN A 94 -12.67 -24.36 -6.40
CA GLN A 94 -12.53 -23.14 -5.63
C GLN A 94 -13.86 -22.71 -4.98
N LYS A 95 -14.99 -22.79 -5.70
CA LYS A 95 -16.33 -22.54 -5.13
C LYS A 95 -16.67 -23.51 -3.99
N TRP A 96 -16.37 -24.80 -4.18
CA TRP A 96 -16.57 -25.81 -3.14
C TRP A 96 -15.67 -25.57 -1.92
N ALA A 97 -14.41 -25.18 -2.13
CA ALA A 97 -13.49 -24.84 -1.04
C ALA A 97 -14.00 -23.69 -0.15
N TYR A 98 -14.52 -22.61 -0.76
CA TYR A 98 -15.09 -21.50 0.01
C TYR A 98 -16.36 -21.89 0.77
N SER A 99 -17.24 -22.70 0.17
CA SER A 99 -18.43 -23.21 0.86
C SER A 99 -18.07 -24.07 2.08
N GLY A 100 -17.02 -24.89 1.95
CA GLY A 100 -16.52 -25.73 3.04
C GLY A 100 -15.95 -24.90 4.19
N ALA A 101 -15.19 -23.84 3.88
CA ALA A 101 -14.61 -22.95 4.89
C ALA A 101 -15.69 -22.19 5.69
N ILE A 102 -16.75 -21.71 5.03
CA ILE A 102 -17.86 -21.04 5.70
C ILE A 102 -18.60 -22.02 6.62
N LEU A 103 -18.91 -23.22 6.13
CA LEU A 103 -19.61 -24.23 6.94
C LEU A 103 -18.78 -24.63 8.17
N ALA A 104 -17.47 -24.84 8.00
CA ALA A 104 -16.56 -25.15 9.10
C ALA A 104 -16.47 -24.01 10.13
N GLY A 105 -16.46 -22.75 9.67
CA GLY A 105 -16.51 -21.57 10.54
C GLY A 105 -17.79 -21.51 11.37
N VAL A 106 -18.96 -21.68 10.75
CA VAL A 106 -20.25 -21.69 11.45
C VAL A 106 -20.33 -22.82 12.48
N LEU A 107 -19.89 -24.03 12.12
CA LEU A 107 -19.85 -25.17 13.03
C LEU A 107 -18.90 -24.94 14.22
N SER A 108 -17.75 -24.31 13.97
CA SER A 108 -16.77 -23.98 15.02
C SER A 108 -17.34 -22.97 16.02
N VAL A 109 -18.01 -21.92 15.52
CA VAL A 109 -18.67 -20.91 16.37
C VAL A 109 -19.80 -21.55 17.18
N ALA A 110 -20.64 -22.37 16.55
CA ALA A 110 -21.71 -23.09 17.23
C ALA A 110 -21.17 -24.02 18.34
N ALA A 111 -20.09 -24.76 18.07
CA ALA A 111 -19.44 -25.60 19.06
C ALA A 111 -18.94 -24.78 20.26
N VAL A 112 -18.25 -23.66 20.02
CA VAL A 112 -17.77 -22.78 21.09
C VAL A 112 -18.92 -22.24 21.95
N LEU A 113 -20.04 -21.86 21.35
CA LEU A 113 -21.21 -21.37 22.10
C LEU A 113 -21.81 -22.46 23.00
N VAL A 114 -21.92 -23.70 22.51
CA VAL A 114 -22.40 -24.84 23.30
C VAL A 114 -21.44 -25.16 24.45
N LEU A 115 -20.13 -25.17 24.20
CA LEU A 115 -19.14 -25.39 25.25
C LEU A 115 -19.21 -24.31 26.35
N ARG A 116 -19.41 -23.04 25.97
CA ARG A 116 -19.55 -21.94 26.94
C ARG A 116 -20.87 -22.00 27.71
N SER A 117 -21.96 -22.45 27.10
CA SER A 117 -23.24 -22.60 27.82
C SER A 117 -23.16 -23.68 28.91
N HIS A 118 -22.41 -24.76 28.67
CA HIS A 118 -22.22 -25.82 29.68
C HIS A 118 -21.34 -25.38 30.86
N GLN A 119 -20.35 -24.49 30.64
CA GLN A 119 -19.47 -24.02 31.71
C GLN A 119 -20.19 -23.09 32.72
N ASN A 120 -21.21 -22.36 32.28
CA ASN A 120 -21.94 -21.43 33.14
C ASN A 120 -22.91 -22.11 34.14
N VAL A 121 -23.13 -23.43 34.05
CA VAL A 121 -24.07 -24.16 34.92
C VAL A 121 -23.38 -24.75 36.16
N SER A 122 -22.06 -24.63 36.31
CA SER A 122 -21.33 -25.26 37.41
C SER A 122 -20.33 -24.33 38.11
N SER A 123 -20.80 -23.15 38.53
CA SER A 123 -20.07 -22.38 39.54
C SER A 123 -20.73 -22.62 40.91
N PRO A 124 -20.25 -23.58 41.73
CA PRO A 124 -20.68 -23.69 43.11
C PRO A 124 -20.26 -22.41 43.85
N GLN A 125 -21.25 -21.66 44.30
CA GLN A 125 -21.10 -20.46 45.09
C GLN A 125 -20.45 -20.82 46.44
N LEU A 126 -19.12 -20.79 46.53
CA LEU A 126 -18.42 -20.83 47.80
C LEU A 126 -18.57 -19.46 48.45
N THR A 127 -19.52 -19.38 49.39
CA THR A 127 -19.78 -18.27 50.29
C THR A 127 -18.50 -17.94 51.07
N ASN A 128 -17.75 -16.94 50.62
CA ASN A 128 -16.62 -16.39 51.37
C ASN A 128 -17.14 -15.23 52.23
N SER A 129 -17.37 -15.51 53.52
CA SER A 129 -17.73 -14.53 54.54
C SER A 129 -16.55 -13.61 54.82
N GLN A 130 -16.62 -12.36 54.36
CA GLN A 130 -15.66 -11.33 54.72
C GLN A 130 -16.16 -10.53 55.95
N PRO A 131 -15.36 -10.37 57.01
CA PRO A 131 -15.77 -9.65 58.24
C PRO A 131 -15.74 -8.11 58.07
N PRO A 132 -16.55 -7.38 58.87
CA PRO A 132 -16.74 -5.94 58.74
C PRO A 132 -15.55 -5.12 59.26
N SER A 133 -15.08 -4.17 58.44
CA SER A 133 -14.11 -3.15 58.86
C SER A 133 -14.80 -2.01 59.63
N VAL A 134 -14.29 -1.75 60.83
CA VAL A 134 -14.74 -0.74 61.78
C VAL A 134 -14.33 0.66 61.32
N VAL A 135 -15.30 1.58 61.31
CA VAL A 135 -15.11 3.03 61.08
C VAL A 135 -14.69 3.67 62.41
N LEU A 136 -13.56 4.40 62.42
CA LEU A 136 -13.15 5.24 63.55
C LEU A 136 -13.09 6.70 63.11
N ALA A 137 -13.89 7.54 63.76
CA ALA A 137 -13.99 8.99 63.57
C ALA A 137 -13.10 9.75 64.58
N GLY A 138 -12.45 10.83 64.14
CA GLY A 138 -11.73 11.77 65.03
C GLY A 138 -11.00 12.93 64.32
N ILE A 139 -11.71 14.06 64.09
CA ILE A 139 -11.46 15.49 64.47
C ILE A 139 -9.99 16.00 64.63
N PRO A 140 -9.57 17.31 64.45
CA PRO A 140 -10.12 18.57 63.86
C PRO A 140 -9.16 19.36 62.88
N ALA A 141 -9.67 20.49 62.34
CA ALA A 141 -9.04 21.63 61.60
C ALA A 141 -7.83 22.32 62.32
N PRO A 142 -7.02 23.30 61.78
CA PRO A 142 -7.29 24.43 60.82
C PRO A 142 -6.06 24.80 59.89
N PRO A 143 -5.78 26.04 59.39
CA PRO A 143 -6.56 27.26 59.09
C PRO A 143 -6.47 27.77 57.62
N ALA A 144 -7.18 28.87 57.35
CA ALA A 144 -7.38 29.57 56.08
C ALA A 144 -6.17 30.37 55.53
N ILE A 145 -6.01 30.41 54.19
CA ILE A 145 -5.36 31.48 53.41
C ILE A 145 -5.96 31.52 51.97
N PRO A 146 -5.75 32.57 51.13
CA PRO A 146 -6.81 33.44 50.62
C PRO A 146 -7.14 33.23 49.12
N ALA A 147 -8.21 33.90 48.70
CA ALA A 147 -8.76 33.96 47.36
C ALA A 147 -7.72 34.23 46.26
N THR A 148 -7.60 33.28 45.34
CA THR A 148 -7.00 33.49 44.02
C THR A 148 -8.10 33.52 42.98
N SER A 149 -8.31 34.73 42.46
CA SER A 149 -9.17 35.03 41.31
C SER A 149 -8.64 34.31 40.07
N HIS A 150 -9.23 33.15 39.74
CA HIS A 150 -9.04 32.52 38.44
C HIS A 150 -10.07 33.08 37.45
N ARG A 151 -9.61 34.16 36.81
CA ARG A 151 -9.92 34.63 35.47
C ARG A 151 -10.66 33.59 34.60
N ALA A 152 -11.92 33.87 34.32
CA ALA A 152 -12.70 33.18 33.29
C ALA A 152 -12.04 33.34 31.91
N PRO A 153 -11.97 32.28 31.08
CA PRO A 153 -11.54 32.43 29.69
C PRO A 153 -12.62 33.17 28.87
N PRO A 154 -12.23 34.05 27.94
CA PRO A 154 -13.18 34.67 27.03
C PRO A 154 -13.79 33.59 26.11
N ARG A 155 -15.12 33.55 26.13
CA ARG A 155 -15.97 32.78 25.23
C ARG A 155 -15.76 33.30 23.81
N ALA A 156 -14.87 32.68 23.06
CA ALA A 156 -14.74 32.91 21.63
C ALA A 156 -15.95 32.28 20.94
N SER A 157 -16.88 33.13 20.49
CA SER A 157 -17.89 32.75 19.52
C SER A 157 -17.18 32.36 18.23
N ALA A 158 -17.04 31.06 17.99
CA ALA A 158 -16.69 30.55 16.67
C ALA A 158 -17.88 30.83 15.75
N VAL A 159 -17.75 31.89 14.96
CA VAL A 159 -18.53 32.10 13.75
C VAL A 159 -18.21 30.92 12.83
N SER A 160 -19.16 30.00 12.67
CA SER A 160 -19.15 29.05 11.57
C SER A 160 -19.17 29.83 10.27
N LYS A 161 -18.00 30.00 9.68
CA LYS A 161 -17.86 30.47 8.31
C LYS A 161 -18.24 29.29 7.42
N GLU A 162 -19.46 29.34 6.90
CA GLU A 162 -19.91 28.55 5.75
C GLU A 162 -18.81 28.59 4.69
N ILE A 163 -18.14 27.45 4.50
CA ILE A 163 -17.25 27.25 3.37
C ILE A 163 -18.17 26.92 2.21
N ASP A 164 -18.39 27.95 1.41
CA ASP A 164 -19.02 27.88 0.10
C ASP A 164 -18.36 26.74 -0.70
N ALA A 165 -19.14 25.69 -0.94
CA ALA A 165 -18.78 24.56 -1.77
C ALA A 165 -18.84 25.00 -3.25
N THR A 166 -17.84 25.73 -3.69
CA THR A 166 -17.60 25.93 -5.12
C THR A 166 -16.11 25.76 -5.41
N SER A 167 -15.68 24.50 -5.52
CA SER A 167 -14.37 24.16 -6.09
C SER A 167 -14.56 23.52 -7.47
N PRO A 168 -14.21 24.22 -8.55
CA PRO A 168 -14.04 23.62 -9.86
C PRO A 168 -12.56 23.30 -10.07
N ARG A 169 -12.11 22.09 -9.71
CA ARG A 169 -10.98 21.45 -10.40
C ARG A 169 -10.86 19.97 -10.05
N ALA A 170 -11.33 19.15 -11.00
CA ALA A 170 -11.04 17.74 -11.10
C ALA A 170 -9.53 17.52 -11.19
N LEU A 171 -8.92 17.11 -10.07
CA LEU A 171 -7.76 16.24 -10.10
C LEU A 171 -8.28 14.85 -10.48
N LEU A 172 -7.79 14.30 -11.60
CA LEU A 172 -8.01 12.92 -12.02
C LEU A 172 -7.25 11.95 -11.09
N GLY A 173 -7.51 12.01 -9.78
CA GLY A 173 -7.28 10.89 -8.90
C GLY A 173 -8.40 9.91 -9.16
N ALA A 174 -8.09 8.72 -9.66
CA ALA A 174 -9.07 7.64 -9.71
C ALA A 174 -9.43 7.29 -8.26
N GLU A 175 -10.47 7.94 -7.73
CA GLU A 175 -11.07 7.58 -6.46
C GLU A 175 -11.77 6.24 -6.66
N ILE A 176 -11.06 5.17 -6.34
CA ILE A 176 -11.60 3.82 -6.36
C ILE A 176 -12.53 3.73 -5.14
N LEU A 177 -13.83 3.86 -5.40
CA LEU A 177 -14.88 3.58 -4.44
C LEU A 177 -14.87 2.07 -4.14
N VAL A 178 -14.12 1.70 -3.10
CA VAL A 178 -14.15 0.34 -2.55
C VAL A 178 -15.46 0.20 -1.75
N PRO A 179 -16.37 -0.72 -2.11
CA PRO A 179 -17.58 -0.99 -1.36
C PRO A 179 -17.27 -1.27 0.12
N GLU A 180 -18.16 -0.87 1.01
CA GLU A 180 -17.95 -0.97 2.46
C GLU A 180 -17.73 -2.42 2.92
N GLU A 181 -18.36 -3.37 2.24
CA GLU A 181 -18.19 -4.80 2.44
C GLU A 181 -16.76 -5.26 2.12
N GLU A 182 -16.17 -4.77 1.03
CA GLU A 182 -14.79 -5.08 0.64
C GLU A 182 -13.77 -4.46 1.58
N ARG A 183 -14.04 -3.25 2.09
CA ARG A 183 -13.21 -2.62 3.14
C ARG A 183 -13.19 -3.47 4.41
N MET A 184 -14.34 -3.99 4.83
CA MET A 184 -14.42 -4.86 6.01
C MET A 184 -13.72 -6.20 5.79
N ALA A 185 -13.88 -6.81 4.61
CA ALA A 185 -13.19 -8.05 4.26
C ALA A 185 -11.66 -7.87 4.24
N PHE A 186 -11.18 -6.76 3.70
CA PHE A 186 -9.75 -6.43 3.68
C PHE A 186 -9.19 -6.18 5.09
N ALA A 187 -9.94 -5.48 5.94
CA ALA A 187 -9.56 -5.29 7.35
C ALA A 187 -9.50 -6.63 8.12
N GLN A 188 -10.45 -7.53 7.88
CA GLN A 188 -10.45 -8.87 8.47
C GLN A 188 -9.29 -9.73 7.95
N PHE A 189 -8.96 -9.62 6.67
CA PHE A 189 -7.80 -10.29 6.08
C PHE A 189 -6.49 -9.82 6.72
N LEU A 190 -6.30 -8.50 6.89
CA LEU A 190 -5.11 -7.95 7.56
C LEU A 190 -5.04 -8.37 9.04
N ALA A 191 -6.18 -8.49 9.73
CA ALA A 191 -6.23 -8.95 11.12
C ALA A 191 -5.83 -10.43 11.29
N HIS A 192 -6.12 -11.27 10.29
CA HIS A 192 -5.75 -12.69 10.30
C HIS A 192 -4.36 -12.94 9.70
N ALA A 193 -3.93 -12.08 8.78
CA ALA A 193 -2.57 -12.01 8.30
C ALA A 193 -1.70 -11.31 9.35
N SER A 194 -1.52 -11.96 10.52
CA SER A 194 -0.42 -11.65 11.43
C SER A 194 0.90 -12.06 10.80
N LEU A 195 1.21 -11.49 9.63
CA LEU A 195 2.56 -11.44 9.14
C LEU A 195 3.29 -10.55 10.15
N ALA A 196 4.33 -11.12 10.78
CA ALA A 196 5.33 -10.36 11.51
C ALA A 196 5.61 -9.06 10.74
N PRO A 197 5.84 -7.91 11.41
CA PRO A 197 5.89 -6.60 10.78
C PRO A 197 6.94 -6.57 9.66
N VAL A 198 6.51 -6.96 8.46
CA VAL A 198 7.23 -6.66 7.24
C VAL A 198 6.90 -5.20 7.07
N SER A 199 7.90 -4.36 7.32
CA SER A 199 7.89 -2.99 6.83
C SER A 199 7.73 -3.07 5.32
N ILE A 200 6.49 -3.11 4.85
CA ILE A 200 6.16 -2.89 3.45
C ILE A 200 6.32 -1.38 3.29
N SER A 201 7.57 -0.97 3.12
CA SER A 201 7.89 0.25 2.40
C SER A 201 7.24 0.09 1.03
N VAL A 202 6.09 0.74 0.86
CA VAL A 202 5.45 0.95 -0.44
C VAL A 202 6.43 1.78 -1.26
N GLY A 203 7.34 1.11 -1.97
CA GLY A 203 8.44 1.77 -2.65
C GLY A 203 9.64 0.87 -2.94
N ALA A 204 9.42 -0.37 -3.38
CA ALA A 204 10.48 -1.14 -4.02
C ALA A 204 9.85 -2.23 -4.89
N VAL A 205 9.33 -1.83 -6.05
CA VAL A 205 9.37 -2.73 -7.20
C VAL A 205 10.86 -3.02 -7.41
N LEU A 206 11.28 -4.25 -7.14
CA LEU A 206 12.58 -4.74 -7.57
C LEU A 206 12.60 -4.69 -9.10
N ALA A 207 13.02 -3.57 -9.64
CA ALA A 207 13.50 -3.49 -11.00
C ALA A 207 14.67 -4.48 -11.11
N PRO A 208 14.68 -5.39 -12.09
CA PRO A 208 15.88 -6.16 -12.38
C PRO A 208 16.97 -5.14 -12.74
N LYS A 209 18.02 -5.11 -11.92
CA LYS A 209 19.25 -4.35 -12.17
C LYS A 209 19.88 -4.91 -13.45
N ALA A 210 19.52 -4.32 -14.58
CA ALA A 210 20.20 -4.56 -15.84
C ALA A 210 21.58 -3.90 -15.77
N PRO A 211 22.70 -4.64 -15.92
CA PRO A 211 23.93 -4.01 -16.33
C PRO A 211 23.76 -3.59 -17.79
N GLN A 212 23.59 -2.28 -18.03
CA GLN A 212 23.87 -1.70 -19.33
C GLN A 212 25.39 -1.70 -19.52
N GLU A 213 25.90 -2.82 -19.98
CA GLU A 213 26.97 -2.81 -20.96
C GLU A 213 26.30 -3.31 -22.25
N PHE A 214 26.24 -2.46 -23.27
CA PHE A 214 25.79 -2.88 -24.59
C PHE A 214 26.79 -3.89 -25.13
N VAL A 215 26.63 -5.17 -24.76
CA VAL A 215 27.26 -6.27 -25.45
C VAL A 215 26.69 -6.23 -26.85
N GLN A 216 27.54 -5.87 -27.80
CA GLN A 216 27.27 -6.04 -29.23
C GLN A 216 27.13 -7.55 -29.47
N ILE A 217 25.91 -8.07 -29.31
CA ILE A 217 25.61 -9.48 -29.54
C ILE A 217 25.82 -9.70 -31.03
N SER A 218 26.99 -10.26 -31.38
CA SER A 218 27.25 -10.74 -32.72
C SER A 218 26.15 -11.74 -33.07
N PRO A 219 25.53 -11.65 -34.26
CA PRO A 219 24.48 -12.57 -34.67
C PRO A 219 24.96 -14.00 -34.45
N MET A 220 24.31 -14.70 -33.51
CA MET A 220 24.67 -16.07 -33.20
C MET A 220 24.27 -16.92 -34.41
N GLU A 221 25.26 -17.39 -35.18
CA GLU A 221 25.07 -18.41 -36.21
C GLU A 221 24.59 -19.68 -35.50
N ILE A 222 23.28 -19.95 -35.61
CA ILE A 222 22.70 -21.19 -35.12
C ILE A 222 23.17 -22.29 -36.07
N ALA A 223 24.21 -23.03 -35.66
CA ALA A 223 24.64 -24.23 -36.36
C ALA A 223 23.42 -25.14 -36.57
N SER A 224 23.15 -25.48 -37.83
CA SER A 224 21.99 -26.28 -38.21
C SER A 224 21.99 -27.60 -37.43
N LEU A 225 21.06 -27.71 -36.48
CA LEU A 225 20.91 -28.89 -35.64
C LEU A 225 20.40 -30.04 -36.54
N LYS A 226 21.29 -30.96 -36.92
CA LYS A 226 20.91 -32.22 -37.55
C LYS A 226 20.20 -33.07 -36.51
N LEU A 227 18.88 -33.07 -36.55
CA LEU A 227 18.05 -33.97 -35.77
C LEU A 227 18.02 -35.32 -36.47
N ASP A 228 18.62 -36.34 -35.86
CA ASP A 228 18.47 -37.71 -36.33
C ASP A 228 17.02 -38.17 -36.12
N PRO A 229 16.40 -38.83 -37.11
CA PRO A 229 15.02 -39.25 -37.04
C PRO A 229 14.82 -40.27 -35.90
N ILE A 230 13.88 -39.96 -35.02
CA ILE A 230 13.49 -40.81 -33.90
C ILE A 230 12.96 -42.13 -34.47
N LYS A 231 13.65 -43.21 -34.13
CA LYS A 231 13.28 -44.58 -34.47
C LYS A 231 11.96 -44.89 -33.75
N LYS A 232 10.89 -45.12 -34.51
CA LYS A 232 9.60 -45.57 -33.98
C LYS A 232 9.80 -46.98 -33.44
N GLU A 233 9.73 -47.15 -32.13
CA GLU A 233 9.60 -48.47 -31.52
C GLU A 233 8.19 -48.99 -31.76
N ASP A 234 8.14 -50.23 -32.23
CA ASP A 234 6.96 -50.90 -32.73
C ASP A 234 5.89 -51.08 -31.65
N SER A 235 4.65 -50.82 -32.08
CA SER A 235 3.43 -51.03 -31.32
C SER A 235 3.34 -52.45 -30.75
N GLN A 236 3.38 -52.55 -29.43
CA GLN A 236 3.02 -53.76 -28.71
C GLN A 236 1.51 -53.99 -28.85
N LYS A 237 1.16 -54.93 -29.73
CA LYS A 237 -0.18 -55.46 -29.93
C LYS A 237 -0.57 -56.27 -28.68
N THR A 238 -1.42 -55.71 -27.82
CA THR A 238 -2.11 -56.47 -26.78
C THR A 238 -3.46 -56.93 -27.32
N ASP A 239 -3.51 -58.17 -27.80
CA ASP A 239 -4.75 -58.94 -27.92
C ASP A 239 -4.98 -59.63 -26.55
N PHE A 240 -6.04 -59.26 -25.83
CA PHE A 240 -6.78 -60.11 -24.87
C PHE A 240 -8.16 -59.51 -24.59
#